data_AF-A0A318NRK1-F1
#
_entry.id   AF-A0A318NRK1-F1
#
_cell.length_a   1.000
_cell.length_b   1.000
_cell.length_c   1.000
_cell.angle_alpha   90.00
_cell.angle_beta   90.00
_cell.angle_gamma   90.00
#
_symmetry.space_group_name_H-M   'P 1'
#
loop_
_entity.id
_entity.type
_entity.pdbx_description
1 polymer ?
#
loop_
_entity_poly.entity_id
_entity_poly.type
_entity_poly.pdbx_seq_one_letter_code
_entity_poly.pdbx_strand_id
1 'polypeptide(L)' 'MFKYELGQTAMTTTGEECAILGRAEYSNEPNMYLVSWPSDNGSTAEIWFKENELTPVASMPEPSA' A
#
# COMPACT_ATOMS: atom_id res chain seq x y z
N MET A 1 13.34 -8.59 1.00
CA MET A 1 13.36 -7.23 0.40
C MET A 1 11.92 -6.84 0.12
N PHE A 2 11.54 -5.61 0.47
CA PHE A 2 10.17 -5.12 0.30
C PHE A 2 9.87 -4.77 -1.16
N LYS A 3 8.68 -5.13 -1.66
CA LYS A 3 8.19 -4.75 -3.00
C LYS A 3 7.65 -3.33 -3.07
N TYR A 4 7.17 -2.78 -1.94
CA TYR A 4 6.59 -1.45 -1.87
C TYR A 4 7.45 -0.51 -1.02
N GLU A 5 7.56 0.74 -1.47
CA GLU A 5 8.26 1.79 -0.76
C GLU A 5 7.34 2.57 0.18
N LEU A 6 7.90 3.15 1.24
CA LEU A 6 7.17 4.04 2.14
C LEU A 6 6.77 5.30 1.38
N GLY A 7 5.52 5.73 1.54
CA GLY A 7 4.93 6.84 0.79
C GLY A 7 4.44 6.47 -0.62
N GLN A 8 4.67 5.25 -1.08
CA GLN A 8 4.12 4.78 -2.35
C GLN A 8 2.61 4.56 -2.22
N THR A 9 1.86 4.86 -3.28
CA THR A 9 0.46 4.45 -3.39
C THR A 9 0.39 3.00 -3.84
N ALA A 10 -0.54 2.24 -3.27
CA ALA A 10 -0.88 0.88 -3.64
C ALA A 10 -2.40 0.74 -3.66
N MET A 11 -2.89 -0.30 -4.31
CA MET A 11 -4.31 -0.66 -4.34
C MET A 11 -4.51 -1.95 -3.58
N THR A 12 -5.48 -1.98 -2.67
CA THR A 12 -5.88 -3.19 -1.96
C THR A 12 -6.60 -4.17 -2.90
N THR A 13 -6.77 -5.43 -2.48
CA THR A 13 -7.59 -6.40 -3.22
C THR A 13 -9.05 -5.97 -3.37
N THR A 14 -9.53 -5.07 -2.53
CA THR A 14 -10.88 -4.47 -2.60
C THR A 14 -10.99 -3.36 -3.64
N GLY A 15 -9.88 -2.94 -4.25
CA GLY A 15 -9.84 -1.87 -5.26
C GLY A 15 -9.73 -0.47 -4.68
N GLU A 16 -9.39 -0.34 -3.39
CA GLU A 16 -9.22 0.94 -2.72
C GLU A 16 -7.76 1.40 -2.79
N GLU A 17 -7.55 2.67 -3.14
CA GLU A 17 -6.23 3.27 -3.15
C GLU A 17 -5.78 3.62 -1.72
N CYS A 18 -4.56 3.23 -1.38
CA CYS A 18 -3.98 3.42 -0.06
C CYS A 18 -2.50 3.80 -0.18
N ALA A 19 -1.98 4.50 0.83
CA ALA A 19 -0.59 4.89 0.91
C ALA A 19 0.16 4.01 1.92
N ILE A 20 1.33 3.50 1.54
CA ILE A 20 2.18 2.70 2.43
C ILE A 20 2.81 3.62 3.50
N LEU A 21 2.40 3.49 4.76
CA LEU A 21 2.98 4.22 5.89
C LEU A 21 4.10 3.45 6.60
N GLY A 22 4.07 2.12 6.55
CA GLY A 22 4.99 1.28 7.30
C GLY A 22 5.25 -0.06 6.63
N ARG A 23 6.36 -0.68 6.99
CA ARG A 23 6.78 -1.99 6.49
C ARG A 23 7.38 -2.80 7.63
N ALA A 24 7.00 -4.06 7.72
CA ALA A 24 7.47 -4.97 8.74
C ALA A 24 7.85 -6.32 8.13
N GLU A 25 9.04 -6.79 8.48
CA GLU A 25 9.56 -8.10 8.07
C GLU A 25 9.31 -9.08 9.22
N TYR A 26 8.81 -10.27 8.88
CA TYR A 26 8.50 -11.32 9.84
C TYR A 26 9.28 -12.58 9.48
N SER A 27 9.72 -13.34 10.49
CA SER A 27 10.53 -14.54 10.26
C SER A 27 9.75 -15.70 9.60
N ASN A 28 8.43 -15.71 9.72
CA ASN A 28 7.57 -16.81 9.26
C ASN A 28 6.43 -16.38 8.33
N GLU A 29 6.32 -15.08 8.02
CA GLU A 29 5.25 -14.53 7.18
C GLU A 29 5.84 -13.65 6.09
N PRO A 30 5.15 -13.48 4.95
CA PRO A 30 5.56 -12.49 3.95
C PRO A 30 5.59 -11.08 4.56
N ASN A 31 6.37 -10.20 3.93
CA ASN A 31 6.44 -8.79 4.32
C ASN A 31 5.03 -8.21 4.47
N MET A 32 4.78 -7.56 5.60
CA MET A 32 3.54 -6.84 5.83
C MET A 32 3.77 -5.34 5.66
N TYR A 33 2.72 -4.67 5.22
CA TYR A 33 2.73 -3.26 4.91
C TYR A 33 1.58 -2.59 5.66
N LEU A 34 1.89 -1.57 6.44
CA LEU A 34 0.90 -0.70 7.04
C LEU A 34 0.47 0.28 5.98
N VAL A 35 -0.79 0.26 5.61
CA VAL A 35 -1.36 1.17 4.63
C VAL A 35 -2.36 2.09 5.30
N SER A 36 -2.51 3.28 4.74
CA SER A 36 -3.49 4.26 5.17
C SER A 36 -4.36 4.72 4.02
N TRP A 37 -5.63 4.97 4.31
CA TRP A 37 -6.55 5.53 3.32
C TRP A 37 -7.50 6.53 3.99
N PRO A 38 -7.97 7.54 3.24
CA PRO A 38 -8.96 8.48 3.73
C PRO A 38 -10.28 7.76 3.98
N SER A 39 -10.84 7.93 5.17
CA SER A 39 -12.17 7.47 5.52
C SER A 39 -13.18 8.61 5.35
N ASP A 40 -14.44 8.26 5.08
CA ASP A 40 -15.54 9.19 4.81
C ASP A 40 -15.78 10.20 5.96
N ASN A 41 -15.42 9.82 7.19
CA ASN A 41 -15.53 10.65 8.39
C ASN A 41 -14.39 11.69 8.54
N GLY A 42 -13.53 11.86 7.54
CA GLY A 42 -12.37 12.76 7.59
C GLY A 42 -11.19 12.23 8.44
N SER A 43 -11.30 11.01 8.95
CA SER A 43 -10.22 10.31 9.62
C SER A 43 -9.40 9.49 8.62
N THR A 44 -8.16 9.18 8.98
CA THR A 44 -7.35 8.20 8.26
C THR A 44 -7.55 6.82 8.89
N ALA A 45 -7.93 5.83 8.09
CA ALA A 45 -7.95 4.44 8.52
C ALA A 45 -6.58 3.81 8.22
N GLU A 46 -6.08 2.97 9.13
CA GLU A 46 -4.79 2.31 9.01
C GLU A 46 -4.95 0.80 9.25
N ILE A 47 -4.40 -0.03 8.37
CA ILE A 47 -4.41 -1.48 8.56
C ILE A 47 -3.17 -2.12 7.95
N TRP A 48 -2.83 -3.31 8.44
CA TRP A 48 -1.77 -4.14 7.90
C TRP A 48 -2.30 -5.07 6.81
N PHE A 49 -1.65 -5.05 5.65
CA PHE A 49 -1.88 -5.99 4.56
C PHE A 49 -0.63 -6.80 4.25
N LYS A 50 -0.82 -8.02 3.75
CA LYS A 50 0.29 -8.82 3.23
C LYS A 50 0.71 -8.31 1.85
N GLU A 51 1.95 -8.60 1.48
CA GLU A 51 2.50 -8.24 0.17
C GLU A 51 1.63 -8.66 -1.03
N ASN A 52 0.97 -9.82 -0.94
CA ASN A 52 0.13 -10.37 -2.00
C ASN A 52 -1.30 -9.79 -2.03
N GLU A 53 -1.66 -8.97 -1.04
CA GLU A 53 -2.96 -8.32 -0.95
C GLU A 53 -2.92 -6.87 -1.45
N LEU A 54 -1.73 -6.40 -1.78
CA LEU A 54 -1.49 -5.10 -2.36
C LEU A 54 -1.09 -5.27 -3.81
N THR A 55 -1.51 -4.33 -4.64
CA THR A 55 -1.11 -4.19 -6.03
C THR A 55 -0.47 -2.82 -6.19
N PRO A 56 0.71 -2.69 -6.82
CA PRO A 56 1.26 -1.38 -7.09
C PRO A 56 0.31 -0.65 -8.03
N VAL A 57 -0.15 0.55 -7.66
CA VAL A 57 -0.71 1.43 -8.68
C VAL A 57 0.48 1.85 -9.51
N ALA A 58 0.50 1.41 -10.77
CA ALA A 58 1.53 1.86 -11.69
C ALA A 58 1.43 3.38 -11.69
N SER A 59 2.45 4.07 -11.16
CA SER A 59 2.66 5.48 -11.47
C SER A 59 2.76 5.49 -12.99
N MET A 60 1.66 5.86 -13.67
CA MET A 60 1.65 6.00 -15.11
C MET A 60 2.87 6.87 -15.43
N PRO A 61 3.84 6.39 -16.22
CA PRO A 61 4.83 7.30 -16.74
C PRO A 61 4.04 8.37 -17.48
N GLU A 62 4.27 9.63 -17.14
CA GLU A 62 3.74 10.77 -17.85
C GLU A 62 3.79 10.46 -19.35
N PRO A 63 2.68 10.56 -20.10
CA PRO A 63 2.78 10.47 -21.55
C PRO A 63 3.64 11.65 -22.01
N SER A 64 4.94 11.40 -22.19
CA SER A 64 5.80 12.24 -22.99
C SER A 64 5.32 12.12 -24.44
N ALA A 65 4.56 13.11 -24.90
CA ALA A 65 4.62 13.72 -26.24
C ALA A 65 3.41 14.63 -26.48
#